data_AF-A0A354LZ03-F1
#
_entry.id   AF-A0A354LZ03-F1
#
_cell.length_a   1.000
_cell.length_b   1.000
_cell.length_c   1.000
_cell.angle_alpha   90.00
_cell.angle_beta   90.00
_cell.angle_gamma   90.00
#
_symmetry.space_group_name_H-M   'P 1'
#
loop_
_entity.id
_entity.type
_entity.pdbx_description
1 polymer ?
#
loop_
_entity_poly.entity_id
_entity_poly.type
_entity_poly.pdbx_seq_one_letter_code
_entity_poly.pdbx_strand_id
1 'polypeptide(L)'
;LGDGKKNYYLIRNGNIIVHKTLQHSLDEETCAPTENNFALAAIDHGKTPHNASYEYMVLIQPSEKEKKQYQKSGGYIVLQQNKQAHIVRDKATSTTGYVLFEEGEVTVGNEILSVNHPCLIMTAKENKDKMTISVCDPDLHFYEGPADEQYDKNGKRIERSVYSRKWIDNPSAKSTIKIKINGIWNLETPSDYIKISGKDTKSTFLEVSCRHGMTREVNLIKD
;
A
#
# COMPACT_ATOMS: atom_id res chain seq x y z
N LEU A 1 0.98 -14.98 17.75
CA LEU A 1 0.14 -16.12 17.32
C LEU A 1 0.92 -16.94 16.29
N GLY A 2 0.75 -18.26 16.17
CA GLY A 2 1.44 -19.05 15.15
C GLY A 2 0.51 -20.08 14.50
N ASP A 3 0.84 -20.52 13.28
CA ASP A 3 0.06 -21.52 12.53
C ASP A 3 0.75 -22.90 12.45
N GLY A 4 0.05 -23.88 11.87
CA GLY A 4 0.56 -25.23 11.63
C GLY A 4 1.66 -25.31 10.56
N LYS A 5 1.97 -24.20 9.87
CA LYS A 5 3.04 -24.09 8.87
C LYS A 5 4.25 -23.33 9.41
N LYS A 6 4.31 -23.10 10.73
CA LYS A 6 5.38 -22.39 11.45
C LYS A 6 5.46 -20.89 11.15
N ASN A 7 4.47 -20.29 10.50
CA ASN A 7 4.38 -18.84 10.39
C ASN A 7 4.06 -18.24 11.77
N TYR A 8 4.55 -17.03 12.01
CA TYR A 8 4.33 -16.31 13.26
C TYR A 8 3.73 -14.94 12.98
N TYR A 9 2.62 -14.66 13.63
CA TYR A 9 1.87 -13.42 13.53
C TYR A 9 2.12 -12.59 14.79
N LEU A 10 2.76 -11.44 14.61
CA LEU A 10 2.92 -10.42 15.64
C LEU A 10 1.78 -9.42 15.50
N ILE A 11 0.76 -9.54 16.34
CA ILE A 11 -0.35 -8.58 16.41
C ILE A 11 0.06 -7.46 17.34
N ARG A 12 -0.03 -6.22 16.86
CA ARG A 12 0.31 -5.00 17.62
C ARG A 12 -0.92 -4.19 17.99
N ASN A 13 -1.94 -4.20 17.14
CA ASN A 13 -3.21 -3.54 17.40
C ASN A 13 -4.38 -4.38 16.86
N GLY A 14 -5.42 -4.53 17.68
CA GLY A 14 -6.64 -5.27 17.36
C GLY A 14 -7.02 -6.31 18.41
N ASN A 15 -8.33 -6.50 18.61
CA ASN A 15 -8.86 -7.57 19.45
C ASN A 15 -8.86 -8.88 18.67
N ILE A 16 -8.17 -9.92 19.15
CA ILE A 16 -8.03 -11.18 18.42
C ILE A 16 -8.98 -12.22 18.97
N ILE A 17 -9.84 -12.75 18.09
CA ILE A 17 -10.61 -13.96 18.33
C ILE A 17 -9.90 -15.15 17.70
N VAL A 18 -9.82 -16.27 18.42
CA VAL A 18 -9.22 -17.52 17.94
C VAL A 18 -10.18 -18.68 18.19
N HIS A 19 -10.48 -19.43 17.14
CA HIS A 19 -11.33 -20.61 17.21
C HIS A 19 -10.65 -21.81 16.55
N LYS A 20 -10.86 -22.99 17.11
CA LYS A 20 -10.44 -24.27 16.51
C LYS A 20 -11.60 -25.23 16.62
N THR A 21 -12.40 -25.32 15.57
CA THR A 21 -13.69 -26.02 15.61
C THR A 21 -13.98 -26.69 14.27
N LEU A 22 -14.90 -27.65 14.28
CA LEU A 22 -15.61 -28.07 13.07
C LEU A 22 -16.38 -26.85 12.54
N GLN A 23 -16.18 -26.49 11.28
CA GLN A 23 -16.94 -25.45 10.59
C GLN A 23 -17.75 -26.11 9.47
N HIS A 24 -18.99 -25.67 9.31
CA HIS A 24 -19.86 -26.04 8.20
C HIS A 24 -19.86 -24.91 7.17
N SER A 25 -19.82 -25.28 5.90
CA SER A 25 -19.87 -24.37 4.76
C SER A 25 -20.70 -24.99 3.64
N LEU A 26 -20.77 -24.32 2.50
CA LEU A 26 -21.33 -24.85 1.26
C LEU A 26 -20.22 -24.99 0.24
N ASP A 27 -20.34 -26.01 -0.63
CA ASP A 27 -19.62 -26.06 -1.90
C ASP A 27 -20.02 -24.83 -2.76
N GLU A 28 -19.06 -24.31 -3.52
CA GLU A 28 -19.24 -23.00 -4.17
C GLU A 28 -20.12 -23.07 -5.42
N GLU A 29 -20.11 -24.23 -6.13
CA GLU A 29 -20.76 -24.44 -7.42
C GLU A 29 -22.14 -25.06 -7.19
N THR A 30 -22.14 -26.18 -6.47
CA THR A 30 -23.35 -26.86 -6.02
C THR A 30 -23.54 -26.36 -4.61
N CYS A 31 -24.64 -25.79 -4.14
CA CYS A 31 -24.67 -25.34 -2.73
C CYS A 31 -24.79 -26.53 -1.72
N ALA A 32 -24.08 -27.63 -1.94
CA ALA A 32 -24.06 -28.83 -1.12
C ALA A 32 -23.33 -28.56 0.21
N PRO A 33 -23.85 -29.07 1.34
CA PRO A 33 -23.18 -28.90 2.63
C PRO A 33 -21.79 -29.55 2.67
N THR A 34 -20.82 -28.82 3.20
CA THR A 34 -19.46 -29.29 3.47
C THR A 34 -19.09 -29.01 4.91
N GLU A 35 -18.15 -29.78 5.46
CA GLU A 35 -17.62 -29.55 6.80
C GLU A 35 -16.16 -29.97 6.92
N ASN A 36 -15.40 -29.26 7.75
CA ASN A 36 -14.05 -29.67 8.14
C ASN A 36 -13.60 -28.97 9.43
N ASN A 37 -12.54 -29.45 10.07
CA ASN A 37 -11.91 -28.78 11.19
C ASN A 37 -11.03 -27.63 10.70
N PHE A 38 -11.29 -26.41 11.19
CA PHE A 38 -10.50 -25.23 10.86
C PHE A 38 -9.95 -24.56 12.12
N ALA A 39 -8.79 -23.92 11.96
CA ALA A 39 -8.28 -22.94 12.91
C ALA A 39 -8.45 -21.54 12.31
N LEU A 40 -9.21 -20.70 13.01
CA LEU A 40 -9.48 -19.31 12.64
C LEU A 40 -8.80 -18.38 13.63
N ALA A 41 -8.20 -17.32 13.12
CA ALA A 41 -7.88 -16.13 13.90
C ALA A 41 -8.33 -14.90 13.13
N ALA A 42 -9.06 -14.00 13.79
CA ALA A 42 -9.56 -12.78 13.18
C ALA A 42 -9.39 -11.58 14.12
N ILE A 43 -9.27 -10.40 13.53
CA ILE A 43 -9.28 -9.13 14.26
C ILE A 43 -10.73 -8.65 14.33
N ASP A 44 -11.31 -8.67 15.52
CA ASP A 44 -12.70 -8.27 15.74
C ASP A 44 -12.80 -6.75 15.93
N HIS A 45 -13.53 -6.11 15.02
CA HIS A 45 -13.84 -4.67 15.06
C HIS A 45 -15.21 -4.35 15.66
N GLY A 46 -15.98 -5.36 16.08
CA GLY A 46 -17.34 -5.20 16.58
C GLY A 46 -18.38 -5.00 15.47
N LYS A 47 -19.63 -4.73 15.87
CA LYS A 47 -20.80 -4.74 14.97
C LYS A 47 -20.94 -3.48 14.10
N THR A 48 -20.57 -2.32 14.63
CA THR A 48 -20.73 -1.01 13.98
C THR A 48 -19.45 -0.18 14.20
N PRO A 49 -18.33 -0.59 13.60
CA PRO A 49 -17.06 0.10 13.81
C PRO A 49 -17.08 1.51 13.21
N HIS A 50 -16.49 2.46 13.93
CA HIS A 50 -16.19 3.79 13.43
C HIS A 50 -14.69 4.04 13.57
N ASN A 51 -14.00 4.27 12.45
CA ASN A 51 -12.54 4.49 12.40
C ASN A 51 -11.71 3.39 13.10
N ALA A 52 -12.18 2.13 13.06
CA ALA A 52 -11.42 1.01 13.58
C ALA A 52 -10.15 0.78 12.74
N SER A 53 -9.09 0.31 13.39
CA SER A 53 -7.80 0.05 12.76
C SER A 53 -7.20 -1.26 13.27
N TYR A 54 -6.23 -1.78 12.53
CA TYR A 54 -5.46 -2.95 12.92
C TYR A 54 -3.98 -2.77 12.55
N GLU A 55 -3.12 -3.51 13.23
CA GLU A 55 -1.69 -3.57 12.92
C GLU A 55 -1.17 -4.96 13.28
N TYR A 56 -0.63 -5.67 12.29
CA TYR A 56 0.05 -6.93 12.51
C TYR A 56 1.18 -7.14 11.49
N MET A 57 2.09 -8.07 11.80
CA MET A 57 3.14 -8.53 10.89
C MET A 57 3.17 -10.04 10.86
N VAL A 58 3.39 -10.60 9.67
CA VAL A 58 3.58 -12.02 9.46
C VAL A 58 5.06 -12.29 9.22
N LEU A 59 5.67 -13.07 10.10
CA LEU A 59 6.98 -13.66 9.89
C LEU A 59 6.77 -15.04 9.28
N ILE A 60 7.33 -15.24 8.08
CA ILE A 60 7.23 -16.51 7.35
C ILE A 60 8.26 -17.47 7.93
N GLN A 61 7.78 -18.57 8.51
CA GLN A 61 8.60 -19.66 9.06
C GLN A 61 9.87 -19.24 9.84
N PRO A 62 9.81 -18.25 10.76
CA PRO A 62 11.01 -17.74 11.42
C PRO A 62 11.62 -18.78 12.37
N SER A 63 12.94 -18.72 12.53
CA SER A 63 13.65 -19.39 13.61
C SER A 63 13.23 -18.82 14.98
N GLU A 64 13.46 -19.58 16.06
CA GLU A 64 13.20 -19.09 17.42
C GLU A 64 14.02 -17.84 17.78
N LYS A 65 15.21 -17.69 17.18
CA LYS A 65 16.04 -16.49 17.33
C LYS A 65 15.38 -15.29 16.68
N GLU A 66 14.91 -15.42 15.43
CA GLU A 66 14.21 -14.35 14.71
C GLU A 66 12.91 -13.98 15.41
N LYS A 67 12.11 -14.95 15.86
CA LYS A 67 10.88 -14.67 16.64
C LYS A 67 11.19 -13.79 17.85
N LYS A 68 12.17 -14.17 18.67
CA LYS A 68 12.59 -13.39 19.85
C LYS A 68 13.11 -12.00 19.49
N GLN A 69 13.85 -11.90 18.38
CA GLN A 69 14.36 -10.63 17.89
C GLN A 69 13.22 -9.69 17.48
N TYR A 70 12.28 -10.16 16.65
CA TYR A 70 11.17 -9.36 16.14
C TYR A 70 10.10 -9.05 17.19
N GLN A 71 9.92 -9.92 18.20
CA GLN A 71 9.09 -9.59 19.37
C GLN A 71 9.66 -8.41 20.16
N LYS A 72 10.98 -8.29 20.27
CA LYS A 72 11.64 -7.19 20.99
C LYS A 72 11.76 -5.93 20.14
N SER A 73 12.16 -6.05 18.87
CA SER A 73 12.41 -4.90 17.99
C SER A 73 11.14 -4.39 17.31
N GLY A 74 10.13 -5.25 17.17
CA GLY A 74 8.92 -5.01 16.40
C GLY A 74 9.10 -5.13 14.86
N GLY A 75 10.33 -5.13 14.35
CA GLY A 75 10.64 -5.22 12.90
C GLY A 75 10.47 -3.93 12.11
N TYR A 76 9.41 -3.17 12.35
CA TYR A 76 9.07 -1.96 11.59
C TYR A 76 8.55 -0.83 12.50
N ILE A 77 8.36 0.34 11.89
CA ILE A 77 7.77 1.54 12.49
C ILE A 77 6.62 2.00 11.61
N VAL A 78 5.42 2.17 12.17
CA VAL A 78 4.32 2.89 11.53
C VAL A 78 4.57 4.37 11.72
N LEU A 79 4.77 5.09 10.63
CA LEU A 79 5.04 6.54 10.61
C LEU A 79 3.74 7.33 10.47
N GLN A 80 2.77 6.79 9.72
CA GLN A 80 1.43 7.35 9.56
C GLN A 80 0.44 6.22 9.29
N GLN A 81 -0.74 6.29 9.89
CA GLN A 81 -1.87 5.38 9.63
C GLN A 81 -3.17 6.17 9.76
N ASN A 82 -3.61 6.81 8.67
CA ASN A 82 -4.86 7.56 8.63
C ASN A 82 -5.44 7.58 7.21
N LYS A 83 -6.57 8.28 7.04
CA LYS A 83 -7.28 8.41 5.76
C LYS A 83 -6.45 9.01 4.61
N GLN A 84 -5.40 9.78 4.92
CA GLN A 84 -4.57 10.43 3.91
C GLN A 84 -3.47 9.50 3.41
N ALA A 85 -2.81 8.79 4.34
CA ALA A 85 -1.70 7.91 3.99
C ALA A 85 -1.46 6.82 5.03
N HIS A 86 -0.96 5.68 4.55
CA HIS A 86 -0.30 4.66 5.37
C HIS A 86 1.19 4.64 5.03
N ILE A 87 2.05 4.91 6.01
CA ILE A 87 3.49 5.00 5.84
C ILE A 87 4.16 4.09 6.86
N VAL A 88 4.97 3.16 6.36
CA VAL A 88 5.65 2.15 7.19
C VAL A 88 7.12 2.09 6.81
N ARG A 89 8.00 2.12 7.82
CA ARG A 89 9.44 1.92 7.65
C ARG A 89 9.86 0.58 8.21
N ASP A 90 10.45 -0.24 7.36
CA ASP A 90 11.16 -1.45 7.79
C ASP A 90 12.50 -1.06 8.44
N LYS A 91 12.75 -1.57 9.65
CA LYS A 91 13.99 -1.28 10.37
C LYS A 91 15.18 -2.04 9.79
N ALA A 92 14.96 -3.23 9.25
CA ALA A 92 16.05 -4.08 8.78
C ALA A 92 16.69 -3.53 7.49
N THR A 93 15.85 -3.13 6.53
CA THR A 93 16.32 -2.61 5.24
C THR A 93 16.38 -1.08 5.17
N SER A 94 15.84 -0.38 6.17
CA SER A 94 15.62 1.09 6.11
C SER A 94 14.73 1.54 4.95
N THR A 95 13.99 0.63 4.33
CA THR A 95 13.02 0.93 3.29
C THR A 95 11.76 1.53 3.90
N THR A 96 11.24 2.59 3.29
CA THR A 96 9.97 3.21 3.68
C THR A 96 8.97 3.07 2.55
N GLY A 97 7.83 2.44 2.84
CA GLY A 97 6.69 2.35 1.93
C GLY A 97 5.66 3.43 2.25
N TYR A 98 5.12 4.05 1.21
CA TYR A 98 4.13 5.11 1.26
C TYR A 98 2.94 4.68 0.40
N VAL A 99 1.80 4.48 1.05
CA VAL A 99 0.50 4.35 0.37
C VAL A 99 -0.22 5.68 0.57
N LEU A 100 -0.33 6.47 -0.48
CA LEU A 100 -0.94 7.81 -0.46
C LEU A 100 -2.33 7.71 -1.07
N PHE A 101 -3.37 7.85 -0.26
CA PHE A 101 -4.76 7.74 -0.69
C PHE A 101 -5.31 9.04 -1.28
N GLU A 102 -4.67 10.16 -0.95
CA GLU A 102 -5.07 11.51 -1.35
C GLU A 102 -3.86 12.27 -1.90
N GLU A 103 -4.11 13.28 -2.72
CA GLU A 103 -3.09 14.27 -3.08
C GLU A 103 -2.66 15.11 -1.86
N GLY A 104 -1.51 15.76 -1.97
CA GLY A 104 -1.03 16.70 -0.98
C GLY A 104 0.32 16.32 -0.39
N GLU A 105 0.57 16.77 0.84
CA GLU A 105 1.86 16.65 1.52
C GLU A 105 1.77 15.72 2.72
N VAL A 106 2.78 14.86 2.88
CA VAL A 106 3.02 14.05 4.07
C VAL A 106 4.40 14.36 4.62
N THR A 107 4.52 14.36 5.95
CA THR A 107 5.79 14.60 6.64
C THR A 107 6.19 13.36 7.42
N VAL A 108 7.37 12.83 7.13
CA VAL A 108 7.94 11.66 7.79
C VAL A 108 9.23 12.08 8.49
N GLY A 109 9.15 12.31 9.81
CA GLY A 109 10.25 12.91 10.55
C GLY A 109 10.56 14.32 10.02
N ASN A 110 11.74 14.51 9.43
CA ASN A 110 12.15 15.78 8.81
C ASN A 110 12.07 15.76 7.28
N GLU A 111 11.49 14.70 6.71
CA GLU A 111 11.38 14.51 5.27
C GLU A 111 9.98 14.84 4.81
N ILE A 112 9.88 15.79 3.89
CA ILE A 112 8.62 16.16 3.24
C ILE A 112 8.55 15.40 1.92
N LEU A 113 7.39 14.81 1.68
CA LEU A 113 7.02 14.21 0.41
C LEU A 113 5.65 14.77 0.02
N SER A 114 5.53 15.30 -1.19
CA SER A 114 4.24 15.76 -1.71
C SER A 114 3.97 15.19 -3.10
N VAL A 115 2.71 14.87 -3.37
CA VAL A 115 2.23 14.30 -4.63
C VAL A 115 0.99 15.03 -5.12
N ASN A 116 0.78 15.08 -6.44
CA ASN A 116 -0.40 15.67 -7.06
C ASN A 116 -1.58 14.70 -7.23
N HIS A 117 -1.38 13.40 -7.07
CA HIS A 117 -2.43 12.38 -7.17
C HIS A 117 -2.15 11.23 -6.17
N PRO A 118 -3.18 10.46 -5.77
CA PRO A 118 -3.00 9.22 -5.02
C PRO A 118 -2.04 8.28 -5.74
N CYS A 119 -1.08 7.73 -5.01
CA CYS A 119 -0.07 6.85 -5.60
C CYS A 119 0.62 5.98 -4.55
N LEU A 120 1.41 5.03 -5.03
CA LEU A 120 2.30 4.20 -4.21
C LEU A 120 3.74 4.65 -4.42
N ILE A 121 4.47 4.90 -3.34
CA ILE A 121 5.89 5.24 -3.39
C ILE A 121 6.65 4.33 -2.43
N MET A 122 7.87 3.94 -2.80
CA MET A 122 8.81 3.29 -1.91
C MET A 122 10.17 3.97 -2.02
N THR A 123 10.83 4.18 -0.88
CA THR A 123 12.19 4.71 -0.84
C THR A 123 13.11 3.80 -0.06
N ALA A 124 14.30 3.54 -0.60
CA ALA A 124 15.36 2.79 0.06
C ALA A 124 16.64 3.64 0.04
N LYS A 125 17.11 4.05 1.22
CA LYS A 125 18.35 4.82 1.34
C LYS A 125 19.52 3.87 1.51
N GLU A 126 20.37 3.78 0.50
CA GLU A 126 21.63 3.04 0.62
C GLU A 126 22.58 3.77 1.58
N ASN A 127 22.64 5.10 1.50
CA ASN A 127 23.39 5.96 2.41
C ASN A 127 22.85 7.41 2.37
N LYS A 128 23.57 8.36 2.96
CA LYS A 128 23.17 9.79 3.00
C LYS A 128 23.16 10.48 1.64
N ASP A 129 23.87 9.92 0.66
CA ASP A 129 24.13 10.51 -0.65
C ASP A 129 23.52 9.66 -1.80
N LYS A 130 22.88 8.51 -1.49
CA LYS A 130 22.24 7.64 -2.49
C LYS A 130 20.94 7.01 -1.99
N MET A 131 19.91 7.07 -2.84
CA MET A 131 18.58 6.55 -2.54
C MET A 131 17.92 5.99 -3.80
N THR A 132 17.27 4.84 -3.70
CA THR A 132 16.34 4.33 -4.72
C THR A 132 14.94 4.83 -4.41
N ILE A 133 14.23 5.30 -5.44
CA ILE A 133 12.81 5.66 -5.37
C ILE A 133 12.03 4.88 -6.43
N SER A 134 10.96 4.24 -5.99
CA SER A 134 10.03 3.49 -6.85
C SER A 134 8.64 4.09 -6.70
N VAL A 135 7.94 4.31 -7.81
CA VAL A 135 6.66 5.02 -7.87
C VAL A 135 5.71 4.22 -8.76
N CYS A 136 4.47 4.07 -8.31
CA CYS A 136 3.40 3.44 -9.08
C CYS A 136 2.12 4.26 -8.92
N ASP A 137 1.45 4.52 -10.04
CA ASP A 137 0.06 4.95 -10.04
C ASP A 137 -0.83 3.70 -10.12
N PRO A 138 -1.57 3.35 -9.06
CA PRO A 138 -2.41 2.16 -9.06
C PRO A 138 -3.68 2.33 -9.91
N ASP A 139 -4.07 3.56 -10.27
CA ASP A 139 -5.19 3.77 -11.19
C ASP A 139 -4.77 3.35 -12.60
N LEU A 140 -5.61 2.55 -13.25
CA LEU A 140 -5.37 2.06 -14.60
C LEU A 140 -5.76 3.11 -15.64
N HIS A 141 -6.53 4.13 -15.27
CA HIS A 141 -6.99 5.19 -16.16
C HIS A 141 -7.67 4.62 -17.42
N PHE A 142 -8.59 3.68 -17.26
CA PHE A 142 -9.45 3.23 -18.37
C PHE A 142 -10.45 4.29 -18.79
N TYR A 143 -10.76 5.23 -17.89
CA TYR A 143 -11.53 6.44 -18.16
C TYR A 143 -11.10 7.52 -17.15
N GLU A 144 -11.48 8.76 -17.43
CA GLU A 144 -11.21 9.91 -16.57
C GLU A 144 -12.53 10.49 -16.02
N GLY A 145 -12.43 11.14 -14.87
CA GLY A 145 -13.55 11.79 -14.19
C GLY A 145 -14.10 10.96 -13.01
N PRO A 146 -15.29 11.32 -12.49
CA PRO A 146 -15.88 10.61 -11.38
C PRO A 146 -16.22 9.17 -11.77
N ALA A 147 -16.33 8.30 -10.77
CA ALA A 147 -16.75 6.91 -10.97
C ALA A 147 -18.02 6.85 -11.82
N ASP A 148 -18.01 6.04 -12.89
CA ASP A 148 -19.21 5.77 -13.72
C ASP A 148 -20.18 4.94 -12.87
N GLU A 149 -20.90 5.57 -11.96
CA GLU A 149 -21.89 4.94 -11.11
C GLU A 149 -23.24 5.61 -11.28
N GLN A 150 -24.29 4.79 -11.29
CA GLN A 150 -25.67 5.27 -11.31
C GLN A 150 -26.31 5.00 -9.96
N TYR A 151 -27.13 5.93 -9.52
CA TYR A 151 -27.81 5.88 -8.24
C TYR A 151 -29.31 5.90 -8.45
N ASP A 152 -30.03 5.13 -7.62
CA ASP A 152 -31.49 5.19 -7.58
C ASP A 152 -31.99 6.47 -6.89
N LYS A 153 -33.31 6.64 -6.81
CA LYS A 153 -33.96 7.78 -6.16
C LYS A 153 -33.61 7.95 -4.66
N ASN A 154 -33.06 6.92 -4.03
CA ASN A 154 -32.66 6.93 -2.61
C ASN A 154 -31.13 7.10 -2.45
N GLY A 155 -30.38 7.28 -3.55
CA GLY A 155 -28.92 7.40 -3.52
C GLY A 155 -28.19 6.05 -3.41
N LYS A 156 -28.85 4.91 -3.63
CA LYS A 156 -28.19 3.60 -3.63
C LYS A 156 -27.62 3.30 -5.01
N ARG A 157 -26.39 2.79 -5.06
CA ARG A 157 -25.74 2.37 -6.31
C ARG A 157 -26.57 1.27 -7.00
N ILE A 158 -26.80 1.44 -8.29
CA ILE A 158 -27.47 0.49 -9.16
C ILE A 158 -26.43 -0.50 -9.70
N GLU A 159 -26.68 -1.79 -9.51
CA GLU A 159 -25.82 -2.84 -10.06
C GLU A 159 -25.89 -2.82 -11.58
N ARG A 160 -24.71 -2.81 -12.22
CA ARG A 160 -24.56 -2.82 -13.67
C ARG A 160 -23.44 -3.79 -14.04
N SER A 161 -23.71 -4.62 -15.04
CA SER A 161 -22.70 -5.52 -15.60
C SER A 161 -21.51 -4.72 -16.12
N VAL A 162 -20.29 -5.25 -15.93
CA VAL A 162 -19.06 -4.66 -16.51
C VAL A 162 -19.15 -4.56 -18.04
N TYR A 163 -19.83 -5.50 -18.71
CA TYR A 163 -20.03 -5.48 -20.17
C TYR A 163 -20.91 -4.33 -20.65
N SER A 164 -21.63 -3.67 -19.74
CA SER A 164 -22.41 -2.46 -20.05
C SER A 164 -21.60 -1.16 -19.97
N ARG A 165 -20.32 -1.24 -19.58
CA ARG A 165 -19.44 -0.10 -19.39
C ARG A 165 -18.79 0.27 -20.73
N LYS A 166 -18.84 1.55 -21.08
CA LYS A 166 -18.28 2.04 -22.35
C LYS A 166 -16.75 1.96 -22.40
N TRP A 167 -16.10 1.87 -21.25
CA TRP A 167 -14.65 1.88 -21.09
C TRP A 167 -14.03 0.49 -20.96
N ILE A 168 -14.81 -0.60 -21.11
CA ILE A 168 -14.32 -1.98 -20.89
C ILE A 168 -13.16 -2.35 -21.82
N ASP A 169 -13.16 -1.85 -23.06
CA ASP A 169 -12.12 -2.11 -24.05
C ASP A 169 -11.08 -0.98 -24.14
N ASN A 170 -11.17 0.04 -23.27
CA ASN A 170 -10.22 1.13 -23.30
C ASN A 170 -8.85 0.62 -22.86
N PRO A 171 -7.77 0.96 -23.59
CA PRO A 171 -6.44 0.72 -23.07
C PRO A 171 -6.21 1.63 -21.85
N SER A 172 -5.44 1.15 -20.88
CA SER A 172 -4.96 2.00 -19.78
C SER A 172 -4.28 3.25 -20.35
N ALA A 173 -4.71 4.43 -19.90
CA ALA A 173 -4.12 5.70 -20.30
C ALA A 173 -2.84 5.99 -19.51
N LYS A 174 -2.04 6.93 -20.01
CA LYS A 174 -0.86 7.42 -19.29
C LYS A 174 -1.29 8.45 -18.26
N SER A 175 -0.70 8.39 -17.08
CA SER A 175 -0.82 9.41 -16.04
C SER A 175 0.55 10.00 -15.70
N THR A 176 0.55 11.15 -15.03
CA THR A 176 1.78 11.82 -14.58
C THR A 176 1.69 12.15 -13.10
N ILE A 177 2.54 11.47 -12.31
CA ILE A 177 2.70 11.75 -10.89
C ILE A 177 3.83 12.75 -10.72
N LYS A 178 3.54 13.90 -10.12
CA LYS A 178 4.50 14.93 -9.74
C LYS A 178 4.82 14.75 -8.27
N ILE A 179 6.10 14.64 -7.96
CA ILE A 179 6.58 14.37 -6.61
C ILE A 179 7.55 15.46 -6.19
N LYS A 180 7.37 16.01 -5.00
CA LYS A 180 8.38 16.81 -4.31
C LYS A 180 9.01 15.96 -3.22
N ILE A 181 10.34 15.89 -3.20
CA ILE A 181 11.11 15.19 -2.15
C ILE A 181 12.15 16.12 -1.52
N ASN A 182 12.48 15.88 -0.25
CA ASN A 182 13.56 16.59 0.43
C ASN A 182 14.95 16.18 -0.07
N GLY A 183 15.84 17.16 -0.15
CA GLY A 183 17.21 17.05 -0.66
C GLY A 183 17.32 17.49 -2.12
N ILE A 184 18.55 17.84 -2.50
CA ILE A 184 18.91 18.13 -3.88
C ILE A 184 19.50 16.84 -4.47
N TRP A 185 18.81 16.28 -5.44
CA TRP A 185 19.10 14.97 -6.02
C TRP A 185 19.26 15.08 -7.53
N ASN A 186 20.12 14.24 -8.08
CA ASN A 186 20.27 13.96 -9.49
C ASN A 186 19.90 12.50 -9.76
N LEU A 187 19.47 12.20 -10.99
CA LEU A 187 19.34 10.80 -11.42
C LEU A 187 20.75 10.20 -11.54
N GLU A 188 20.98 9.03 -10.96
CA GLU A 188 22.25 8.29 -11.13
C GLU A 188 22.43 7.89 -12.60
N THR A 189 21.33 7.50 -13.24
CA THR A 189 21.27 7.16 -14.67
C THR A 189 20.04 7.80 -15.32
N PRO A 190 20.12 8.19 -16.61
CA PRO A 190 18.96 8.69 -17.34
C PRO A 190 17.79 7.70 -17.32
N SER A 191 16.57 8.22 -17.27
CA SER A 191 15.34 7.44 -17.28
C SER A 191 14.34 8.00 -18.29
N ASP A 192 13.64 7.09 -18.98
CA ASP A 192 12.59 7.45 -19.94
C ASP A 192 11.26 7.82 -19.26
N TYR A 193 11.12 7.47 -17.98
CA TYR A 193 9.85 7.52 -17.25
C TYR A 193 9.89 8.36 -15.97
N ILE A 194 11.06 8.66 -15.42
CA ILE A 194 11.22 9.61 -14.31
C ILE A 194 12.17 10.72 -14.75
N LYS A 195 11.72 11.97 -14.61
CA LYS A 195 12.51 13.16 -14.92
C LYS A 195 12.56 14.09 -13.72
N ILE A 196 13.67 14.79 -13.54
CA ILE A 196 13.74 15.92 -12.62
C ILE A 196 13.17 17.14 -13.36
N SER A 197 12.02 17.63 -12.92
CA SER A 197 11.36 18.82 -13.50
C SER A 197 11.89 20.13 -12.91
N GLY A 198 12.54 20.06 -11.75
CA GLY A 198 13.18 21.21 -11.12
C GLY A 198 13.80 20.87 -9.77
N LYS A 199 14.46 21.87 -9.19
CA LYS A 199 15.03 21.85 -7.84
C LYS A 199 14.76 23.21 -7.21
N ASP A 200 14.53 23.25 -5.90
CA ASP A 200 14.60 24.49 -5.11
C ASP A 200 15.81 24.43 -4.16
N THR A 201 15.86 25.25 -3.11
CA THR A 201 16.98 25.28 -2.16
C THR A 201 17.11 24.03 -1.28
N LYS A 202 16.05 23.24 -1.11
CA LYS A 202 15.99 22.10 -0.19
C LYS A 202 15.27 20.87 -0.75
N SER A 203 14.69 20.96 -1.94
CA SER A 203 13.85 19.91 -2.52
C SER A 203 14.15 19.68 -4.00
N THR A 204 13.85 18.47 -4.44
CA THR A 204 13.87 18.05 -5.84
C THR A 204 12.45 17.71 -6.29
N PHE A 205 12.09 18.13 -7.50
CA PHE A 205 10.80 17.86 -8.11
C PHE A 205 10.97 16.81 -9.21
N LEU A 206 10.19 15.74 -9.12
CA LEU A 206 10.16 14.64 -10.07
C LEU A 206 8.83 14.64 -10.83
N GLU A 207 8.88 14.32 -12.11
CA GLU A 207 7.71 13.95 -12.91
C GLU A 207 7.87 12.51 -13.37
N VAL A 208 6.87 11.69 -13.03
CA VAL A 208 6.85 10.25 -13.27
C VAL A 208 5.74 9.92 -14.26
N SER A 209 6.09 9.36 -15.42
CA SER A 209 5.12 8.85 -16.39
C SER A 209 4.71 7.42 -16.04
N CYS A 210 3.47 7.28 -15.59
CA CYS A 210 2.86 6.02 -15.16
C CYS A 210 1.89 5.48 -16.23
N ARG A 211 1.73 4.15 -16.24
CA ARG A 211 0.76 3.43 -17.08
C ARG A 211 0.62 2.00 -16.57
N HIS A 212 -0.55 1.38 -16.73
CA HIS A 212 -0.80 -0.04 -16.45
C HIS A 212 -0.59 -0.49 -14.99
N GLY A 213 -0.55 0.43 -14.01
CA GLY A 213 -0.17 0.06 -12.64
C GLY A 213 1.28 -0.40 -12.50
N MET A 214 2.15 -0.09 -13.48
CA MET A 214 3.55 -0.51 -13.44
C MET A 214 4.38 0.40 -12.55
N THR A 215 5.27 -0.21 -11.77
CA THR A 215 6.29 0.52 -11.01
C THR A 215 7.35 1.12 -11.92
N ARG A 216 7.70 2.37 -11.64
CA ARG A 216 8.80 3.14 -12.23
C ARG A 216 9.85 3.39 -11.15
N GLU A 217 11.10 3.08 -11.43
CA GLU A 217 12.17 3.12 -10.41
C GLU A 217 13.43 3.79 -10.92
N VAL A 218 14.05 4.61 -10.10
CA VAL A 218 15.38 5.18 -10.39
C VAL A 218 16.22 5.24 -9.12
N ASN A 219 17.53 5.24 -9.32
CA ASN A 219 18.47 5.63 -8.28
C ASN A 219 18.74 7.12 -8.37
N LEU A 220 18.77 7.76 -7.21
CA LEU A 220 19.09 9.15 -7.00
C LEU A 220 20.43 9.25 -6.28
N ILE A 221 21.27 10.16 -6.75
CA ILE A 221 22.51 10.56 -6.08
C ILE A 221 22.38 12.01 -5.64
N LYS A 222 22.93 12.33 -4.47
CA LYS A 222 22.89 13.68 -3.95
C LYS A 222 23.82 14.59 -4.77
N ASP A 223 23.36 15.81 -4.98
CA ASP A 223 24.16 16.89 -5.60
C ASP A 223 25.27 17.39 -4.65
#